data_AF-W2QK60-F1
#
_entry.id   AF-W2QK60-F1
#
_cell.length_a   1.000
_cell.length_b   1.000
_cell.length_c   1.000
_cell.angle_alpha   90.00
_cell.angle_beta   90.00
_cell.angle_gamma   90.00
#
_symmetry.space_group_name_H-M   'P 1'
#
loop_
_entity.id
_entity.type
_entity.pdbx_description
1 polymer ?
#
loop_
_entity_poly.entity_id
_entity_poly.type
_entity_poly.pdbx_seq_one_letter_code
_entity_poly.pdbx_strand_id
1 'polypeptide(L)'
;MLQLIFTISIIDLSGPFANGDFTFFVDIPKTYPFHAPSVRCLTRVWHPNIDIATGKVMMPILGKDWRPVLSINTVLLGLQLIFLEPGIDYILNPAAAEQLHRNPEQFKNEVQQILCGGRFYGVDFPPHPRQIEIQRQSWGLRVKRPRDDESPAASSEWDGMSSPNTSDAIGIEAPVLMDCTDGSAWKRSRLE
;
A
#
# COMPACT_ATOMS: atom_id res chain seq x y z
N MET A 1 -7.70 -22.03 17.13
CA MET A 1 -7.78 -20.58 16.90
C MET A 1 -7.02 -20.36 15.62
N LEU A 2 -7.67 -19.83 14.59
CA LEU A 2 -7.07 -19.66 13.27
C LEU A 2 -6.65 -18.21 13.13
N GLN A 3 -5.41 -18.00 12.69
CA GLN A 3 -4.86 -16.67 12.45
C GLN A 3 -4.46 -16.58 11.00
N LEU A 4 -4.81 -15.48 10.36
CA LEU A 4 -4.47 -15.19 8.97
C LEU A 4 -3.64 -13.92 8.91
N ILE A 5 -2.61 -13.95 8.08
CA ILE A 5 -1.85 -12.76 7.68
C ILE A 5 -1.91 -12.70 6.16
N PHE A 6 -2.35 -11.57 5.63
CA PHE A 6 -2.40 -11.34 4.19
C PHE A 6 -2.13 -9.86 3.90
N THR A 7 -1.82 -9.57 2.64
CA THR A 7 -1.60 -8.21 2.15
C THR A 7 -2.65 -7.88 1.10
N ILE A 8 -3.25 -6.69 1.20
CA ILE A 8 -4.13 -6.13 0.18
C ILE A 8 -3.32 -5.09 -0.60
N SER A 9 -3.23 -5.29 -1.92
CA SER A 9 -2.59 -4.35 -2.84
C SER A 9 -3.65 -3.45 -3.47
N ILE A 10 -3.51 -2.14 -3.28
CA ILE A 10 -4.39 -1.14 -3.89
C ILE A 10 -3.74 -0.68 -5.20
N ILE A 11 -4.31 -1.12 -6.33
CA ILE A 11 -3.78 -0.82 -7.67
C ILE A 11 -4.39 0.47 -8.25
N ASP A 12 -5.52 0.93 -7.70
CA ASP A 12 -6.12 2.18 -8.14
C ASP A 12 -5.19 3.36 -7.85
N LEU A 13 -5.05 4.24 -8.85
CA LEU A 13 -4.11 5.36 -8.90
C LEU A 13 -4.74 6.67 -8.44
N SER A 14 -6.07 6.69 -8.39
CA SER A 14 -6.82 7.92 -8.14
C SER A 14 -6.90 8.25 -6.65
N GLY A 15 -6.92 7.24 -5.78
CA GLY A 15 -7.11 7.40 -4.34
C GLY A 15 -5.87 7.82 -3.53
N PRO A 16 -6.08 8.22 -2.25
CA PRO A 16 -5.00 8.59 -1.33
C PRO A 16 -4.02 7.44 -1.05
N PHE A 17 -4.51 6.21 -1.06
CA PHE A 17 -3.73 4.99 -0.76
C PHE A 17 -3.25 4.27 -2.02
N ALA A 18 -3.22 4.97 -3.15
CA ALA A 18 -2.82 4.44 -4.43
C ALA A 18 -1.46 3.74 -4.39
N ASN A 19 -1.37 2.58 -5.04
CA ASN A 19 -0.18 1.73 -5.12
C ASN A 19 0.40 1.28 -3.77
N GLY A 20 -0.41 1.30 -2.71
CA GLY A 20 -0.06 0.77 -1.40
C GLY A 20 -0.29 -0.74 -1.26
N ASP A 21 0.44 -1.34 -0.34
CA ASP A 21 0.38 -2.75 0.07
C ASP A 21 0.18 -2.79 1.60
N PHE A 22 -1.03 -3.13 2.01
CA PHE A 22 -1.43 -3.06 3.41
C PHE A 22 -1.57 -4.47 3.98
N THR A 23 -0.70 -4.82 4.93
CA THR A 23 -0.72 -6.13 5.58
C THR A 23 -1.68 -6.11 6.75
N PHE A 24 -2.53 -7.13 6.83
CA PHE A 24 -3.51 -7.30 7.89
C PHE A 24 -3.27 -8.62 8.63
N PHE A 25 -3.50 -8.57 9.94
CA PHE A 25 -3.63 -9.73 10.81
C PHE A 25 -5.10 -9.91 11.19
N VAL A 26 -5.61 -11.12 11.00
CA VAL A 26 -6.98 -11.51 11.33
C VAL A 26 -6.95 -12.67 12.31
N ASP A 27 -7.56 -12.47 13.47
CA ASP A 27 -7.72 -13.50 14.50
C ASP A 27 -9.16 -14.00 14.51
N ILE A 28 -9.34 -15.28 14.19
CA ILE A 28 -10.64 -15.93 14.09
C ILE A 28 -10.91 -16.68 15.41
N PRO A 29 -11.90 -16.23 16.20
CA PRO A 29 -12.18 -16.83 17.50
C PRO A 29 -12.76 -18.24 17.33
N LYS A 30 -12.64 -19.08 18.37
CA LYS A 30 -13.25 -20.43 18.40
C LYS A 30 -14.79 -20.39 18.26
N THR A 31 -15.40 -19.26 18.57
CA THR A 31 -16.85 -19.02 18.50
C THR A 31 -17.32 -18.51 17.14
N TYR A 32 -16.44 -18.38 16.15
CA TYR A 32 -16.82 -18.05 14.78
C TYR A 32 -17.79 -19.10 14.21
N PRO A 33 -18.87 -18.73 13.49
CA PRO A 33 -19.22 -17.37 13.05
C PRO A 33 -20.12 -16.58 14.01
N PHE A 34 -20.39 -17.08 15.23
CA PHE A 34 -21.23 -16.35 16.19
C PHE A 34 -20.56 -15.08 16.73
N HIS A 35 -19.23 -15.01 16.70
CA HIS A 35 -18.47 -13.79 17.01
C HIS A 35 -17.59 -13.43 15.81
N ALA A 36 -17.50 -12.13 15.53
CA ALA A 36 -16.70 -11.60 14.44
C ALA A 36 -15.21 -11.92 14.63
N PRO A 37 -14.44 -12.05 13.54
CA PRO A 37 -12.99 -12.03 13.64
C PRO A 37 -12.52 -10.64 14.14
N SER A 38 -11.36 -10.59 14.79
CA SER A 38 -10.69 -9.31 15.07
C SER A 38 -9.65 -9.04 14.00
N VAL A 39 -9.55 -7.77 13.56
CA VAL A 39 -8.66 -7.36 12.47
C VAL A 39 -7.75 -6.23 12.93
N ARG A 40 -6.46 -6.34 12.61
CA ARG A 40 -5.47 -5.27 12.78
C ARG A 40 -4.68 -5.06 11.49
N CYS A 41 -4.52 -3.82 11.08
CA CYS A 41 -3.53 -3.43 10.08
C CYS A 41 -2.14 -3.47 10.72
N LEU A 42 -1.22 -4.21 10.13
CA LEU A 42 0.18 -4.25 10.52
C LEU A 42 0.99 -3.15 9.83
N THR A 43 0.54 -2.66 8.67
CA THR A 43 1.14 -1.52 7.99
C THR A 43 0.68 -0.22 8.68
N ARG A 44 1.62 0.56 9.23
CA ARG A 44 1.31 1.86 9.82
C ARG A 44 0.87 2.84 8.72
N VAL A 45 -0.32 3.39 8.84
CA VAL A 45 -0.95 4.21 7.80
C VAL A 45 -1.77 5.35 8.42
N TRP A 46 -1.75 6.52 7.79
CA TRP A 46 -2.62 7.64 8.15
C TRP A 46 -3.99 7.47 7.49
N HIS A 47 -4.95 6.90 8.22
CA HIS A 47 -6.24 6.47 7.66
C HIS A 47 -7.41 6.75 8.62
N PRO A 48 -8.56 7.27 8.17
CA PRO A 48 -9.71 7.60 9.04
C PRO A 48 -10.23 6.44 9.89
N ASN A 49 -10.37 5.25 9.29
CA ASN A 49 -10.90 4.04 9.94
C ASN A 49 -9.86 3.14 10.63
N ILE A 50 -8.59 3.55 10.70
CA ILE A 50 -7.52 2.73 11.29
C ILE A 50 -6.84 3.52 12.41
N ASP A 51 -6.73 2.91 13.59
CA ASP A 51 -5.96 3.48 14.69
C ASP A 51 -4.46 3.40 14.40
N ILE A 52 -3.75 4.53 14.53
CA ILE A 52 -2.32 4.62 14.18
C ILE A 52 -1.43 3.85 15.17
N ALA A 53 -1.82 3.81 16.45
CA ALA A 53 -1.00 3.24 17.52
C ALA A 53 -1.14 1.72 17.56
N THR A 54 -2.36 1.21 17.45
CA THR A 54 -2.69 -0.21 17.61
C THR A 54 -2.94 -0.92 16.29
N GLY A 55 -3.13 -0.19 15.18
CA GLY A 55 -3.54 -0.75 13.90
C GLY A 55 -4.96 -1.29 13.89
N LYS A 56 -5.79 -0.99 14.90
CA LYS A 56 -7.17 -1.50 14.97
C LYS A 56 -7.95 -0.97 13.78
N VAL A 57 -8.74 -1.82 13.14
CA VAL A 57 -9.63 -1.42 12.06
C VAL A 57 -11.05 -1.26 12.59
N MET A 58 -11.70 -0.15 12.24
CA MET A 58 -13.12 0.07 12.53
C MET A 58 -13.93 -0.11 11.25
N MET A 59 -14.80 -1.12 11.27
CA MET A 59 -15.75 -1.40 10.21
C MET A 59 -17.03 -1.96 10.85
N PRO A 60 -18.23 -1.54 10.41
CA PRO A 60 -19.47 -1.93 11.09
C PRO A 60 -19.69 -3.45 11.14
N ILE A 61 -19.31 -4.15 10.07
CA ILE A 61 -19.40 -5.61 9.99
C ILE A 61 -18.43 -6.33 10.93
N LEU A 62 -17.42 -5.67 11.52
CA LEU A 62 -16.57 -6.26 12.55
C LEU A 62 -17.13 -6.06 13.98
N GLY A 63 -18.29 -5.42 14.11
CA GLY A 63 -18.92 -5.10 15.38
C GLY A 63 -20.43 -5.22 15.33
N LYS A 64 -21.14 -4.09 15.43
CA LYS A 64 -22.61 -4.03 15.58
C LYS A 64 -23.39 -4.72 14.45
N ASP A 65 -22.84 -4.71 13.25
CA ASP A 65 -23.50 -5.24 12.05
C ASP A 65 -22.97 -6.63 11.68
N TRP A 66 -22.11 -7.24 12.53
CA TRP A 66 -21.73 -8.63 12.34
C TRP A 66 -22.96 -9.53 12.48
N ARG A 67 -23.08 -10.48 11.55
CA ARG A 67 -24.10 -11.52 11.56
C ARG A 67 -23.40 -12.84 11.19
N PRO A 68 -23.79 -14.00 11.74
CA PRO A 68 -23.17 -15.29 11.41
C PRO A 68 -23.26 -15.71 9.94
N VAL A 69 -24.09 -15.03 9.15
CA VAL A 69 -24.17 -15.19 7.69
C VAL A 69 -23.02 -14.51 6.94
N LEU A 70 -22.32 -13.57 7.58
CA LEU A 70 -21.15 -12.91 7.01
C LEU A 70 -19.93 -13.82 7.08
N SER A 71 -19.01 -13.62 6.14
CA SER A 71 -17.83 -14.47 5.96
C SER A 71 -16.53 -13.68 6.05
N ILE A 72 -15.41 -14.39 6.17
CA ILE A 72 -14.08 -13.77 6.01
C ILE A 72 -13.96 -13.07 4.65
N ASN A 73 -14.53 -13.62 3.58
CA ASN A 73 -14.55 -12.96 2.27
C ASN A 73 -15.25 -11.59 2.32
N THR A 74 -16.38 -11.49 3.04
CA THR A 74 -17.05 -10.20 3.26
C THR A 74 -16.17 -9.21 4.01
N VAL A 75 -15.39 -9.69 4.99
CA VAL A 75 -14.40 -8.87 5.70
C VAL A 75 -13.29 -8.39 4.75
N LEU A 76 -12.77 -9.25 3.87
CA LEU A 76 -11.75 -8.87 2.88
C LEU A 76 -12.24 -7.77 1.94
N LEU A 77 -13.46 -7.91 1.42
CA LEU A 77 -14.08 -6.88 0.57
C LEU A 77 -14.28 -5.57 1.33
N GLY A 78 -14.71 -5.64 2.59
CA GLY A 78 -14.83 -4.46 3.44
C GLY A 78 -13.49 -3.76 3.70
N LEU A 79 -12.41 -4.53 3.89
CA LEU A 79 -11.05 -3.97 4.01
C LEU A 79 -10.57 -3.30 2.71
N GLN A 80 -10.92 -3.83 1.55
CA GLN A 80 -10.66 -3.16 0.28
C GLN A 80 -11.42 -1.84 0.19
N LEU A 81 -12.70 -1.84 0.57
CA LEU A 81 -13.56 -0.65 0.48
C LEU A 81 -13.07 0.50 1.36
N ILE A 82 -12.56 0.26 2.57
CA ILE A 82 -12.08 1.37 3.41
C ILE A 82 -10.92 2.15 2.77
N PHE A 83 -10.13 1.55 1.89
CA PHE A 83 -9.06 2.26 1.16
C PHE A 83 -9.57 3.00 -0.08
N LEU A 84 -10.63 2.51 -0.71
CA LEU A 84 -11.24 3.16 -1.88
C LEU A 84 -12.13 4.33 -1.44
N GLU A 85 -12.94 4.08 -0.43
CA GLU A 85 -13.93 5.00 0.13
C GLU A 85 -13.82 5.01 1.66
N PRO A 86 -12.80 5.69 2.22
CA PRO A 86 -12.64 5.80 3.66
C PRO A 86 -13.89 6.40 4.31
N GLY A 87 -14.57 5.61 5.14
CA GLY A 87 -15.86 5.97 5.72
C GLY A 87 -15.71 7.03 6.80
N ILE A 88 -16.50 8.10 6.72
CA ILE A 88 -16.51 9.18 7.72
C ILE A 88 -17.40 8.90 8.94
N ASP A 89 -18.22 7.85 8.89
CA ASP A 89 -19.16 7.55 9.99
C ASP A 89 -18.53 6.69 11.10
N TYR A 90 -17.40 6.02 10.84
CA TYR A 90 -16.78 5.03 11.74
C TYR A 90 -15.29 5.31 11.94
N ILE A 91 -15.00 6.45 12.57
CA ILE A 91 -13.67 7.03 12.67
C ILE A 91 -12.89 6.47 13.88
N LEU A 92 -11.64 6.06 13.64
CA LEU A 92 -10.64 5.83 14.70
C LEU A 92 -9.56 6.91 14.72
N ASN A 93 -9.38 7.62 13.61
CA ASN A 93 -8.47 8.74 13.49
C ASN A 93 -9.24 10.02 13.09
N PRO A 94 -9.73 10.80 14.09
CA PRO A 94 -10.46 12.03 13.84
C PRO A 94 -9.69 13.07 13.03
N ALA A 95 -8.36 13.15 13.22
CA ALA A 95 -7.53 14.10 12.49
C ALA A 95 -7.46 13.76 11.00
N ALA A 96 -7.24 12.49 10.65
CA ALA A 96 -7.28 12.05 9.25
C ALA A 96 -8.66 12.23 8.62
N ALA A 97 -9.73 11.93 9.37
CA ALA A 97 -11.11 12.10 8.88
C ALA A 97 -11.43 13.57 8.58
N GLU A 98 -11.07 14.48 9.48
CA GLU A 98 -11.27 15.93 9.30
C GLU A 98 -10.47 16.45 8.09
N GLN A 99 -9.23 16.01 7.92
CA GLN A 99 -8.41 16.39 6.78
C GLN A 99 -8.99 15.93 5.45
N LEU A 100 -9.40 14.66 5.39
CA LEU A 100 -10.06 14.10 4.24
C LEU A 100 -11.33 14.88 3.89
N HIS A 101 -12.14 15.22 4.90
CA HIS A 101 -13.38 15.99 4.70
C HIS A 101 -13.10 17.42 4.20
N ARG A 102 -12.10 18.08 4.79
CA ARG A 102 -11.78 19.47 4.50
C ARG A 102 -11.10 19.67 3.15
N ASN A 103 -10.15 18.81 2.80
CA ASN A 103 -9.40 18.91 1.54
C ASN A 103 -8.89 17.54 1.08
N PRO A 104 -9.69 16.79 0.29
CA PRO A 104 -9.32 15.46 -0.19
C PRO A 104 -8.01 15.41 -0.98
N GLU A 105 -7.74 16.42 -1.81
CA GLU A 105 -6.51 16.48 -2.62
C GLU A 105 -5.27 16.68 -1.75
N GLN A 106 -5.36 17.54 -0.74
CA GLN A 106 -4.27 17.71 0.22
C GLN A 106 -4.05 16.44 1.04
N PHE A 107 -5.14 15.81 1.51
CA PHE A 107 -5.07 14.54 2.22
C PHE A 107 -4.38 13.45 1.39
N LYS A 108 -4.74 13.33 0.11
CA LYS A 108 -4.09 12.42 -0.84
C LYS A 108 -2.58 12.67 -0.95
N ASN A 109 -2.17 13.91 -1.19
CA ASN A 109 -0.75 14.25 -1.33
C ASN A 109 0.03 13.94 -0.05
N GLU A 110 -0.56 14.23 1.11
CA GLU A 110 0.09 13.99 2.39
C GLU A 110 0.19 12.49 2.73
N VAL A 111 -0.86 11.71 2.47
CA VAL A 111 -0.80 10.25 2.62
C VAL A 111 0.31 9.67 1.75
N GLN A 112 0.45 10.12 0.51
CA GLN A 112 1.53 9.67 -0.39
C GLN A 112 2.92 10.00 0.18
N GLN A 113 3.09 11.19 0.76
CA GLN A 113 4.34 11.56 1.45
C GLN A 113 4.60 10.69 2.69
N ILE A 114 3.56 10.40 3.48
CA ILE A 114 3.66 9.53 4.66
C ILE A 114 4.07 8.12 4.27
N LEU A 115 3.56 7.59 3.14
CA LEU A 115 3.95 6.28 2.62
C LEU A 115 5.44 6.22 2.23
N CYS A 116 6.09 7.34 1.94
CA CYS A 116 7.54 7.38 1.75
C CYS A 116 8.35 7.26 3.06
N GLY A 117 7.68 7.35 4.20
CA GLY A 117 8.29 7.34 5.52
C GLY A 117 8.75 8.72 5.98
N GLY A 118 8.99 8.85 7.28
CA GLY A 118 9.33 10.12 7.93
C GLY A 118 8.55 10.32 9.22
N ARG A 119 8.58 11.52 9.77
CA ARG A 119 7.88 11.86 11.01
C ARG A 119 6.75 12.84 10.73
N PHE A 120 5.52 12.42 11.01
CA PHE A 120 4.31 13.19 10.75
C PHE A 120 3.42 13.14 11.99
N TYR A 121 2.82 14.26 12.39
CA TYR A 121 1.95 14.33 13.57
C TYR A 121 2.59 13.80 14.85
N GLY A 122 3.93 13.96 14.98
CA GLY A 122 4.71 13.43 16.10
C GLY A 122 4.97 11.92 16.05
N VAL A 123 4.43 11.20 15.07
CA VAL A 123 4.55 9.74 14.87
C VAL A 123 5.55 9.43 13.76
N ASP A 124 6.41 8.44 13.98
CA ASP A 124 7.32 7.93 12.97
C ASP A 124 6.63 6.89 12.08
N PHE A 125 6.67 7.12 10.77
CA PHE A 125 6.19 6.22 9.73
C PHE A 125 7.39 5.58 9.03
N PRO A 126 7.50 4.23 9.04
CA PRO A 126 8.53 3.56 8.26
C PRO A 126 8.23 3.72 6.76
N PRO A 127 9.25 3.72 5.89
CA PRO A 127 9.03 3.67 4.44
C PRO A 127 8.16 2.47 4.09
N HIS A 128 7.14 2.71 3.29
CA HIS A 128 6.20 1.67 2.88
C HIS A 128 6.91 0.56 2.08
N PRO A 129 6.52 -0.73 2.22
CA PRO A 129 7.22 -1.85 1.57
C PRO A 129 7.46 -1.67 0.07
N ARG A 130 6.50 -1.10 -0.67
CA ARG A 130 6.68 -0.79 -2.10
C ARG A 130 7.80 0.19 -2.41
N GLN A 131 8.08 1.14 -1.52
CA GLN A 131 9.18 2.10 -1.70
C GLN A 131 10.55 1.41 -1.60
N ILE A 132 10.65 0.40 -0.75
CA ILE A 132 11.86 -0.41 -0.60
C ILE A 132 12.09 -1.24 -1.86
N GLU A 133 11.03 -1.80 -2.45
CA GLU A 133 11.11 -2.60 -3.67
C GLU A 133 11.53 -1.77 -4.89
N ILE A 134 10.98 -0.57 -5.07
CA ILE A 134 11.38 0.38 -6.12
C ILE A 134 12.88 0.74 -5.99
N GLN A 135 13.36 0.99 -4.77
CA GLN A 135 14.78 1.21 -4.52
C GLN A 135 15.61 -0.04 -4.88
N ARG A 136 15.20 -1.24 -4.49
CA ARG A 136 15.94 -2.47 -4.83
C ARG A 136 16.05 -2.69 -6.34
N GLN A 137 14.96 -2.46 -7.08
CA GLN A 137 14.93 -2.63 -8.55
C GLN A 137 15.79 -1.59 -9.26
N SER A 138 15.74 -0.32 -8.85
CA SER A 138 16.59 0.74 -9.40
C SER A 138 18.08 0.50 -9.11
N TRP A 139 18.43 -0.03 -7.93
CA TRP A 139 19.80 -0.44 -7.61
C TRP A 139 20.24 -1.67 -8.40
N GLY A 140 19.35 -2.65 -8.62
CA GLY A 140 19.61 -3.82 -9.47
C GLY A 140 19.87 -3.46 -10.94
N LEU A 141 19.16 -2.46 -11.47
CA LEU A 141 19.40 -1.90 -12.81
C LEU A 141 20.71 -1.08 -12.87
N ARG A 142 21.05 -0.34 -11.80
CA ARG A 142 22.28 0.47 -11.72
C ARG A 142 23.56 -0.36 -11.67
N VAL A 143 23.51 -1.58 -11.13
CA VAL A 143 24.64 -2.53 -11.09
C VAL A 143 24.93 -3.14 -12.48
N LYS A 144 23.99 -3.06 -13.43
CA LYS A 144 24.10 -3.62 -14.79
C LYS A 144 24.57 -2.64 -15.87
N ARG A 145 25.31 -1.59 -15.52
CA ARG A 145 26.10 -0.86 -16.54
C ARG A 145 27.50 -1.47 -16.61
N PRO A 146 27.86 -2.22 -17.67
CA PRO A 146 29.26 -2.46 -17.97
C PRO A 146 29.92 -1.10 -18.17
N ARG A 147 31.19 -0.94 -17.76
CA ARG A 147 31.98 0.21 -18.21
C ARG A 147 32.14 0.07 -19.72
N ASP A 148 31.81 1.13 -20.44
CA ASP A 148 32.06 1.24 -21.88
C ASP A 148 33.58 1.30 -22.10
N ASP A 149 34.22 0.15 -22.20
CA ASP A 149 35.58 -0.01 -22.71
C ASP A 149 35.69 -1.42 -23.32
N GLU A 150 35.17 -1.58 -24.54
CA GLU A 150 35.79 -2.36 -25.62
C GLU A 150 34.81 -2.52 -26.81
N SER A 151 35.29 -2.22 -28.02
CA SER A 151 34.65 -2.53 -29.30
C SER A 151 35.74 -2.67 -30.36
N PRO A 152 35.50 -3.35 -31.50
CA PRO A 152 34.94 -4.69 -31.65
C PRO A 152 35.81 -5.56 -32.59
N ALA A 153 35.74 -6.89 -32.50
CA ALA A 153 36.26 -7.76 -33.56
C ALA A 153 35.49 -9.09 -33.69
N ALA A 154 34.90 -9.27 -34.89
CA ALA A 154 34.63 -10.51 -35.66
C ALA A 154 33.88 -11.69 -34.99
N SER A 155 33.02 -12.50 -35.62
CA SER A 155 32.30 -12.56 -36.90
C SER A 155 31.48 -13.87 -36.89
N SER A 156 30.43 -13.94 -37.74
CA SER A 156 29.70 -15.11 -38.28
C SER A 156 28.84 -15.97 -37.31
N GLU A 157 27.49 -15.89 -37.38
CA GLU A 157 26.56 -16.71 -38.22
C GLU A 157 26.22 -18.05 -37.52
N TRP A 158 24.98 -18.37 -37.10
CA TRP A 158 23.79 -18.61 -37.92
C TRP A 158 22.46 -18.50 -37.14
N ASP A 159 21.43 -18.14 -37.91
CA ASP A 159 20.00 -18.08 -37.60
C ASP A 159 19.36 -19.40 -37.16
N GLY A 160 18.26 -19.25 -36.39
CA GLY A 160 17.15 -20.21 -36.47
C GLY A 160 16.55 -20.58 -35.12
N MET A 161 15.58 -19.77 -34.66
CA MET A 161 14.30 -20.24 -34.12
C MET A 161 13.46 -19.02 -33.71
N SER A 162 12.55 -18.63 -34.60
CA SER A 162 11.43 -17.75 -34.24
C SER A 162 10.59 -18.45 -33.17
N SER A 163 10.49 -17.85 -31.99
CA SER A 163 9.45 -18.16 -31.01
C SER A 163 8.44 -17.00 -30.95
N PRO A 164 7.16 -17.33 -30.68
CA PRO A 164 6.02 -16.56 -31.15
C PRO A 164 5.70 -15.37 -30.25
N ASN A 165 5.19 -14.32 -30.89
CA ASN A 165 4.38 -13.22 -30.36
C ASN A 165 4.27 -13.13 -28.82
N THR A 166 5.03 -12.20 -28.23
CA THR A 166 4.53 -11.42 -27.11
C THR A 166 3.74 -10.24 -27.68
N SER A 167 2.59 -10.53 -28.30
CA SER A 167 1.52 -9.54 -28.43
C SER A 167 0.86 -9.40 -27.06
N ASP A 168 0.69 -8.16 -26.62
CA ASP A 168 -0.28 -7.75 -25.61
C ASP A 168 -0.01 -8.16 -24.16
N ALA A 169 1.23 -7.96 -23.69
CA ALA A 169 1.34 -7.43 -22.35
C ALA A 169 0.80 -6.00 -22.41
N ILE A 170 -0.49 -5.82 -22.08
CA ILE A 170 -1.03 -4.51 -21.69
C ILE A 170 -0.07 -4.02 -20.62
N GLY A 171 0.80 -3.09 -21.00
CA GLY A 171 1.68 -2.38 -20.10
C GLY A 171 0.82 -1.55 -19.17
N ILE A 172 0.22 -2.19 -18.17
CA ILE A 172 -0.01 -1.54 -16.91
C ILE A 172 1.39 -1.43 -16.31
N GLU A 173 2.17 -0.44 -16.78
CA GLU A 173 3.20 0.12 -15.93
C GLU A 173 2.46 0.50 -14.66
N ALA A 174 2.62 -0.30 -13.60
CA ALA A 174 2.11 0.04 -12.30
C ALA A 174 2.71 1.40 -11.98
N PRO A 175 1.92 2.48 -11.92
CA PRO A 175 2.46 3.78 -11.63
C PRO A 175 3.12 3.72 -10.28
N VAL A 176 4.23 4.42 -10.21
CA VAL A 176 5.10 4.36 -9.06
C VAL A 176 4.34 5.03 -7.90
N LEU A 177 4.27 4.37 -6.75
CA LEU A 177 4.12 5.09 -5.47
C LEU A 177 5.07 6.30 -5.55
N MET A 178 4.69 7.49 -5.08
CA MET A 178 5.50 8.70 -5.24
C MET A 178 7.01 8.38 -5.07
N ASP A 179 7.81 8.58 -6.13
CA ASP A 179 9.23 8.25 -6.09
C ASP A 179 9.96 9.26 -5.20
N CYS A 180 10.02 8.93 -3.91
CA CYS A 180 10.67 9.73 -2.89
C CYS A 180 12.20 9.61 -2.88
N THR A 181 12.83 9.10 -3.96
CA THR A 181 14.29 9.11 -4.10
C THR A 181 14.87 10.50 -4.41
N ASP A 182 14.05 11.46 -4.84
CA ASP A 182 14.51 12.83 -5.00
C ASP A 182 14.50 13.55 -3.65
N GLY A 183 15.70 13.90 -3.16
CA GLY A 183 15.98 14.48 -1.85
C GLY A 183 15.45 15.91 -1.66
N SER A 184 14.32 16.26 -2.25
CA SER A 184 13.65 17.56 -2.17
C SER A 184 12.46 17.54 -1.20
N ALA A 185 11.94 16.36 -0.82
CA ALA A 185 10.75 16.23 0.03
C ALA A 185 11.00 16.39 1.55
N TRP A 186 12.24 16.24 2.04
CA TRP A 186 12.55 16.20 3.48
C TRP A 186 12.81 17.57 4.12
N LYS A 187 12.87 18.66 3.33
CA LYS A 187 13.31 19.97 3.84
C LYS A 187 12.21 20.89 4.40
N ARG A 188 10.95 20.46 4.49
CA ARG A 188 9.89 21.32 5.04
C ARG A 188 8.94 20.62 6.00
N SER A 189 9.43 20.37 7.21
CA SER A 189 8.63 20.38 8.45
C SER A 189 9.56 20.31 9.67
N ARG A 190 10.54 21.21 9.70
CA ARG A 190 11.21 21.65 10.92
C ARG A 190 10.71 23.06 11.23
N LEU A 191 9.47 23.16 11.68
CA LEU A 191 8.98 24.34 12.37
C LEU A 191 8.31 23.82 13.64
N GLU A 192 9.09 23.99 14.71
CA GLU A 192 8.74 24.23 16.12
C GLU A 192 7.37 23.78 16.63
#